data_AF-A0A0C2W109-F1
#
_entry.id   AF-A0A0C2W109-F1
#
_cell.length_a   1.000
_cell.length_b   1.000
_cell.length_c   1.000
_cell.angle_alpha   90.00
_cell.angle_beta   90.00
_cell.angle_gamma   90.00
#
_symmetry.space_group_name_H-M   'P 1'
#
loop_
_entity.id
_entity.type
_entity.pdbx_description
1 polymer ?
#
loop_
_entity_poly.entity_id
_entity_poly.type
_entity_poly.pdbx_seq_one_letter_code
_entity_poly.pdbx_strand_id
1 'polypeptide(L)'
;MKQLPDESLALCFDFMHIRDVLVCRRVCKRMKYVIDSNPLLQIRVQLHVNNMVDSVSNTVPLRDQLNLLADYRTFECYAHGKWSNIPYPFIHDSSIAGESLIFKGSTLVMRRYDSAELYVAQTPSTFRRRPFREWRVTLPSAPTLYLAFDPYRDMLVTVERSPGSSRLTDGTPLRVTNRIDPPKETIHEKVSIYGRYVTLEWSSASTGDKKLEVWEWQTGYPVVFPDSVNVKSPFVFLSHRYILTGEVNMYYNRCAELNIVDVHTSSKTIVCHLKLPRFARSISSWDPRIHISADDRPSQLTTTPGEVFVTSSRSRDKVVRVTLEAGDERMEFYILTSTLLKWAGQRSGPLKWENWGAKNTRLVSSKVYPPPTVAIYGTRVFLTQHTLTIYDFNQRPIELESAQGDNMTDISSTRPYLSNR
;
A
#
# COMPACT_ATOMS: atom_id res chain seq x y z
N MET A 1 -0.51 15.16 40.89
CA MET A 1 -1.10 13.92 40.35
C MET A 1 -1.58 12.93 41.41
N LYS A 2 -0.83 12.63 42.48
CA LYS A 2 -1.25 11.61 43.48
C LYS A 2 -2.60 11.89 44.18
N GLN A 3 -3.04 13.15 44.21
CA GLN A 3 -4.29 13.59 44.85
C GLN A 3 -5.47 13.78 43.88
N LEU A 4 -5.24 13.76 42.56
CA LEU A 4 -6.34 13.91 41.60
C LEU A 4 -7.22 12.65 41.65
N PRO A 5 -8.56 12.74 41.59
CA PRO A 5 -9.43 11.58 41.38
C PRO A 5 -9.14 10.86 40.05
N ASP A 6 -9.53 9.59 39.94
CA ASP A 6 -9.27 8.77 38.75
C ASP A 6 -9.97 9.33 37.50
N GLU A 7 -11.16 9.91 37.66
CA GLU A 7 -11.93 10.57 36.60
C GLU A 7 -11.21 11.80 36.04
N SER A 8 -10.61 12.60 36.93
CA SER A 8 -9.81 13.76 36.54
C SER A 8 -8.55 13.33 35.78
N LEU A 9 -7.94 12.22 36.21
CA LEU A 9 -6.78 11.65 35.52
C LEU A 9 -7.16 11.13 34.12
N ALA A 10 -8.30 10.48 33.99
CA ALA A 10 -8.82 10.00 32.70
C ALA A 10 -9.10 11.16 31.73
N LEU A 11 -9.69 12.26 32.22
CA LEU A 11 -9.87 13.48 31.43
C LEU A 11 -8.54 14.05 30.95
N CYS A 12 -7.52 14.12 31.82
CA CYS A 12 -6.18 14.55 31.41
C CYS A 12 -5.63 13.66 30.27
N PHE A 13 -5.78 12.33 30.38
CA PHE A 13 -5.34 11.42 29.32
C PHE A 13 -6.13 11.59 28.02
N ASP A 14 -7.37 12.09 28.09
CA ASP A 14 -8.17 12.32 26.89
C ASP A 14 -7.55 13.40 25.97
N PHE A 15 -6.97 14.43 26.59
CA PHE A 15 -6.26 15.51 25.89
C PHE A 15 -4.82 15.17 25.47
N MET A 16 -4.26 14.05 25.95
CA MET A 16 -2.88 13.66 25.63
C MET A 16 -2.80 12.92 24.30
N HIS A 17 -1.65 13.03 23.63
CA HIS A 17 -1.36 12.17 22.49
C HIS A 17 -1.22 10.72 22.97
N ILE A 18 -1.71 9.77 22.17
CA ILE A 18 -1.80 8.37 22.58
C ILE A 18 -0.45 7.74 22.94
N ARG A 19 0.65 8.19 22.29
CA ARG A 19 2.00 7.78 22.66
C ARG A 19 2.35 8.16 24.10
N ASP A 20 1.95 9.34 24.54
CA ASP A 20 2.22 9.81 25.89
C ASP A 20 1.35 9.06 26.90
N VAL A 21 0.10 8.74 26.54
CA VAL A 21 -0.76 7.85 27.34
C VAL A 21 -0.10 6.48 27.53
N LEU A 22 0.48 5.89 26.48
CA LEU A 22 1.22 4.62 26.58
C LEU A 22 2.51 4.72 27.41
N VAL A 23 3.13 5.89 27.49
CA VAL A 23 4.23 6.16 28.42
C VAL A 23 3.70 6.26 29.85
N CYS A 24 2.67 7.07 30.11
CA CYS A 24 2.03 7.20 31.42
C CYS A 24 1.55 5.86 31.98
N ARG A 25 1.05 4.97 31.12
CA ARG A 25 0.66 3.60 31.49
C ARG A 25 1.80 2.81 32.14
N ARG A 26 3.07 3.09 31.80
CA ARG A 26 4.27 2.46 32.38
C ARG A 26 4.78 3.13 33.65
N VAL A 27 4.32 4.34 33.96
CA VAL A 27 4.88 5.14 35.06
C VAL A 27 4.50 4.58 36.43
N CYS A 28 3.23 4.23 36.64
CA CYS A 28 2.78 3.64 37.90
C CYS A 28 1.51 2.80 37.76
N LYS A 29 1.28 1.90 38.74
CA LYS A 29 0.09 1.01 38.78
C LYS A 29 -1.23 1.75 38.69
N ARG A 30 -1.32 2.95 39.29
CA ARG A 30 -2.54 3.77 39.28
C ARG A 30 -2.86 4.29 37.88
N MET A 31 -1.88 4.86 37.17
CA MET A 31 -2.07 5.33 35.80
C MET A 31 -2.42 4.16 34.86
N LYS A 32 -1.74 3.02 35.03
CA LYS A 32 -2.09 1.79 34.33
C LYS A 32 -3.55 1.40 34.59
N TYR A 33 -3.97 1.37 35.85
CA TYR A 33 -5.35 1.04 36.22
C TYR A 33 -6.34 1.99 35.55
N VAL A 34 -6.17 3.31 35.65
CA VAL A 34 -7.08 4.29 35.04
C VAL A 34 -7.18 4.11 33.51
N ILE A 35 -6.05 3.89 32.83
CA ILE A 35 -6.03 3.68 31.38
C ILE A 35 -6.68 2.34 31.01
N ASP A 36 -6.40 1.29 31.78
CA ASP A 36 -6.90 -0.06 31.53
C ASP A 36 -8.34 -0.26 32.02
N SER A 37 -8.89 0.58 32.89
CA SER A 37 -10.28 0.48 33.37
C SER A 37 -11.24 1.40 32.61
N ASN A 38 -10.73 2.44 31.94
CA ASN A 38 -11.54 3.39 31.17
C ASN A 38 -11.75 2.90 29.72
N PRO A 39 -12.99 2.57 29.30
CA PRO A 39 -13.24 2.02 27.97
C PRO A 39 -12.92 2.97 26.79
N LEU A 40 -13.05 4.29 26.97
CA LEU A 40 -12.71 5.28 25.93
C LEU A 40 -11.20 5.31 25.68
N LEU A 41 -10.40 5.30 26.76
CA LEU A 41 -8.95 5.21 26.65
C LEU A 41 -8.51 3.89 26.03
N GLN A 42 -9.15 2.78 26.41
CA GLN A 42 -8.89 1.49 25.78
C GLN A 42 -9.16 1.53 24.26
N ILE A 43 -10.28 2.11 23.82
CA ILE A 43 -10.58 2.26 22.38
C ILE A 43 -9.50 3.11 21.69
N ARG A 44 -9.11 4.24 22.26
CA ARG A 44 -8.04 5.08 21.69
C ARG A 44 -6.72 4.31 21.57
N VAL A 45 -6.38 3.50 22.57
CA VAL A 45 -5.20 2.61 22.52
C VAL A 45 -5.35 1.57 21.42
N GLN A 46 -6.47 0.87 21.35
CA GLN A 46 -6.69 -0.18 20.34
C GLN A 46 -6.73 0.39 18.92
N LEU A 47 -7.39 1.53 18.71
CA LEU A 47 -7.39 2.24 17.43
C LEU A 47 -5.97 2.62 17.02
N HIS A 48 -5.20 3.22 17.94
CA HIS A 48 -3.82 3.59 17.65
C HIS A 48 -2.99 2.38 17.24
N VAL A 49 -3.07 1.30 18.02
CA VAL A 49 -2.34 0.06 17.81
C VAL A 49 -2.68 -0.60 16.48
N ASN A 50 -3.94 -0.60 16.08
CA ASN A 50 -4.40 -1.16 14.80
C ASN A 50 -4.30 -0.16 13.64
N ASN A 51 -3.71 1.00 13.88
CA ASN A 51 -3.57 2.07 12.90
C ASN A 51 -4.91 2.55 12.30
N MET A 52 -5.91 2.67 13.16
CA MET A 52 -7.26 3.07 12.85
C MET A 52 -7.64 4.38 13.54
N VAL A 53 -8.72 4.97 13.06
CA VAL A 53 -9.47 6.03 13.72
C VAL A 53 -10.94 5.67 13.73
N ASP A 54 -11.66 6.28 14.67
CA ASP A 54 -13.10 6.16 14.72
C ASP A 54 -13.73 6.82 13.48
N SER A 55 -14.76 6.18 12.93
CA SER A 55 -15.51 6.72 11.80
C SER A 55 -16.50 7.76 12.30
N VAL A 56 -16.68 8.85 11.52
CA VAL A 56 -17.68 9.88 11.84
C VAL A 56 -19.10 9.30 11.84
N SER A 57 -19.34 8.22 11.08
CA SER A 57 -20.63 7.52 11.02
C SER A 57 -20.78 6.41 12.06
N ASN A 58 -19.89 6.31 13.04
CA ASN A 58 -19.93 5.22 14.01
C ASN A 58 -21.07 5.43 15.02
N THR A 59 -22.06 4.54 14.99
CA THR A 59 -23.19 4.49 15.94
C THR A 59 -23.12 3.27 16.87
N VAL A 60 -22.02 2.52 16.84
CA VAL A 60 -21.86 1.27 17.58
C VAL A 60 -21.59 1.57 19.06
N PRO A 61 -22.29 0.91 20.01
CA PRO A 61 -22.02 1.07 21.43
C PRO A 61 -20.55 0.79 21.80
N LEU A 62 -20.04 1.52 22.79
CA LEU A 62 -18.63 1.48 23.20
C LEU A 62 -18.12 0.06 23.52
N ARG A 63 -18.95 -0.76 24.18
CA ARG A 63 -18.62 -2.15 24.50
C ARG A 63 -18.42 -2.99 23.24
N ASP A 64 -19.29 -2.81 22.26
CA ASP A 64 -19.23 -3.55 20.99
C ASP A 64 -18.05 -3.09 20.14
N GLN A 65 -17.68 -1.81 20.22
CA GLN A 65 -16.46 -1.29 19.60
C GLN A 65 -15.20 -1.98 20.12
N LEU A 66 -15.08 -2.15 21.45
CA LEU A 66 -13.96 -2.87 22.05
C LEU A 66 -13.93 -4.33 21.61
N ASN A 67 -15.08 -5.00 21.60
CA ASN A 67 -15.18 -6.38 21.10
C ASN A 67 -14.74 -6.47 19.64
N LEU A 68 -15.21 -5.57 18.78
CA LEU A 68 -14.81 -5.52 17.36
C LEU A 68 -13.30 -5.31 17.19
N LEU A 69 -12.67 -4.44 17.99
CA LEU A 69 -11.22 -4.20 17.93
C LEU A 69 -10.41 -5.39 18.48
N ALA A 70 -10.93 -6.09 19.49
CA ALA A 70 -10.33 -7.33 20.00
C ALA A 70 -10.44 -8.46 18.97
N ASP A 71 -11.62 -8.59 18.34
CA ASP A 71 -11.88 -9.51 17.25
C ASP A 71 -11.01 -9.21 16.04
N TYR A 72 -10.76 -7.93 15.73
CA TYR A 72 -9.87 -7.54 14.64
C TYR A 72 -8.45 -8.09 14.83
N ARG A 73 -7.87 -7.90 16.02
CA ARG A 73 -6.57 -8.48 16.38
C ARG A 73 -6.57 -10.00 16.29
N THR A 74 -7.64 -10.62 16.78
CA THR A 74 -7.74 -12.09 16.83
C THR A 74 -7.95 -12.68 15.45
N PHE A 75 -8.85 -12.11 14.64
CA PHE A 75 -9.12 -12.47 13.24
C PHE A 75 -7.85 -12.36 12.40
N GLU A 76 -7.01 -11.35 12.67
CA GLU A 76 -5.71 -11.19 12.01
C GLU A 76 -4.72 -12.30 12.34
N CYS A 77 -4.72 -12.78 13.59
CA CYS A 77 -3.98 -13.98 13.97
C CYS A 77 -4.53 -15.25 13.31
N TYR A 78 -5.82 -15.31 12.97
CA TYR A 78 -6.50 -16.48 12.37
C TYR A 78 -6.65 -16.44 10.84
N ALA A 79 -6.14 -15.42 10.16
CA ALA A 79 -6.16 -15.37 8.70
C ALA A 79 -5.36 -16.53 8.04
N HIS A 80 -4.68 -17.36 8.83
CA HIS A 80 -4.21 -18.69 8.44
C HIS A 80 -5.32 -19.71 8.08
N GLY A 81 -6.61 -19.46 8.33
CA GLY A 81 -7.65 -20.48 8.10
C GLY A 81 -9.07 -20.04 7.73
N LYS A 82 -9.39 -18.74 7.66
CA LYS A 82 -10.75 -18.28 7.26
C LYS A 82 -10.83 -17.70 5.85
N TRP A 83 -9.71 -17.33 5.23
CA TRP A 83 -9.68 -16.97 3.81
C TRP A 83 -9.79 -18.20 2.90
N SER A 84 -9.39 -19.38 3.39
CA SER A 84 -9.44 -20.65 2.64
C SER A 84 -10.85 -21.12 2.30
N ASN A 85 -11.88 -20.57 2.96
CA ASN A 85 -13.28 -20.93 2.72
C ASN A 85 -14.05 -19.87 1.95
N ILE A 86 -13.40 -18.82 1.44
CA ILE A 86 -14.02 -18.04 0.37
C ILE A 86 -13.90 -18.93 -0.85
N PRO A 87 -15.00 -19.52 -1.36
CA PRO A 87 -14.94 -20.20 -2.64
C PRO A 87 -14.56 -19.11 -3.63
N TYR A 88 -13.29 -19.11 -4.04
CA TYR A 88 -12.89 -18.47 -5.27
C TYR A 88 -13.02 -19.58 -6.31
N PRO A 89 -14.21 -19.82 -6.89
CA PRO A 89 -14.39 -20.87 -7.89
C PRO A 89 -13.42 -20.70 -9.07
N PHE A 90 -12.83 -19.52 -9.23
CA PHE A 90 -11.98 -19.10 -10.34
C PHE A 90 -10.48 -19.29 -10.12
N ILE A 91 -9.96 -19.42 -8.89
CA ILE A 91 -8.50 -19.64 -8.68
C ILE A 91 -8.10 -21.05 -9.13
N HIS A 92 -9.03 -22.00 -9.12
CA HIS A 92 -8.80 -23.37 -9.54
C HIS A 92 -9.10 -23.62 -11.02
N ASP A 93 -9.69 -22.66 -11.72
CA ASP A 93 -9.93 -22.78 -13.16
C ASP A 93 -8.68 -22.33 -13.92
N SER A 94 -7.86 -23.29 -14.34
CA SER A 94 -6.65 -23.00 -15.12
C SER A 94 -6.93 -22.34 -16.48
N SER A 95 -8.18 -22.31 -16.95
CA SER A 95 -8.56 -21.56 -18.15
C SER A 95 -8.54 -20.03 -17.97
N ILE A 96 -8.41 -19.57 -16.71
CA ILE A 96 -8.22 -18.17 -16.30
C ILE A 96 -6.72 -17.77 -16.31
N ALA A 97 -5.82 -18.67 -16.71
CA ALA A 97 -4.41 -18.35 -16.93
C ALA A 97 -4.22 -17.33 -18.06
N GLY A 98 -4.05 -16.05 -17.71
CA GLY A 98 -3.94 -14.92 -18.64
C GLY A 98 -4.64 -13.63 -18.18
N GLU A 99 -5.32 -13.68 -17.03
CA GLU A 99 -6.12 -12.55 -16.54
C GLU A 99 -5.32 -11.43 -15.87
N SER A 100 -5.77 -10.19 -16.09
CA SER A 100 -5.34 -9.06 -15.26
C SER A 100 -6.08 -9.13 -13.91
N LEU A 101 -5.37 -9.56 -12.88
CA LEU A 101 -5.87 -9.59 -11.51
C LEU A 101 -5.46 -8.31 -10.78
N ILE A 102 -6.44 -7.53 -10.32
CA ILE A 102 -6.17 -6.35 -9.49
C ILE A 102 -6.93 -6.48 -8.17
N PHE A 103 -6.19 -6.53 -7.07
CA PHE A 103 -6.75 -6.54 -5.73
C PHE A 103 -6.48 -5.21 -5.04
N LYS A 104 -7.54 -4.47 -4.68
CA LYS A 104 -7.43 -3.23 -3.90
C LYS A 104 -8.42 -3.24 -2.75
N GLY A 105 -7.88 -3.18 -1.54
CA GLY A 105 -8.67 -3.21 -0.32
C GLY A 105 -9.40 -4.52 -0.13
N SER A 106 -10.74 -4.47 -0.16
CA SER A 106 -11.59 -5.66 -0.09
C SER A 106 -12.17 -6.02 -1.46
N THR A 107 -11.69 -5.43 -2.54
CA THR A 107 -12.27 -5.63 -3.88
C THR A 107 -11.23 -6.27 -4.79
N LEU A 108 -11.66 -7.32 -5.47
CA LEU A 108 -10.94 -8.04 -6.51
C LEU A 108 -11.60 -7.68 -7.84
N VAL A 109 -10.80 -7.26 -8.81
CA VAL A 109 -11.22 -7.09 -10.20
C VAL A 109 -10.42 -8.07 -11.04
N MET A 110 -11.13 -8.85 -11.84
CA MET A 110 -10.58 -9.83 -12.76
C MET A 110 -11.09 -9.54 -14.16
N ARG A 111 -10.28 -9.87 -15.16
CA ARG A 111 -10.68 -9.74 -16.55
C ARG A 111 -10.09 -10.85 -17.39
N ARG A 112 -10.97 -11.51 -18.14
CA ARG A 112 -10.62 -12.48 -19.16
C ARG A 112 -10.06 -11.79 -20.41
N TYR A 113 -8.98 -12.32 -20.98
CA TYR A 113 -8.20 -11.67 -22.05
C TYR A 113 -9.01 -11.31 -23.31
N ASP A 114 -10.03 -12.10 -23.63
CA ASP A 114 -10.93 -11.98 -24.79
C ASP A 114 -12.28 -11.32 -24.45
N SER A 115 -12.48 -10.90 -23.19
CA SER A 115 -13.76 -10.39 -22.74
C SER A 115 -13.73 -8.88 -22.49
N ALA A 116 -14.82 -8.22 -22.87
CA ALA A 116 -15.15 -6.89 -22.40
C ALA A 116 -15.74 -6.93 -20.98
N GLU A 117 -16.08 -8.09 -20.43
CA GLU A 117 -16.59 -8.20 -19.07
C GLU A 117 -15.46 -8.23 -18.03
N LEU A 118 -15.58 -7.34 -17.05
CA LEU A 118 -14.87 -7.40 -15.79
C LEU A 118 -15.70 -8.16 -14.77
N TYR A 119 -15.05 -9.06 -14.04
CA TYR A 119 -15.60 -9.70 -12.86
C TYR A 119 -15.12 -8.95 -11.64
N VAL A 120 -16.06 -8.47 -10.82
CA VAL A 120 -15.74 -7.73 -9.61
C VAL A 120 -16.30 -8.48 -8.41
N ALA A 121 -15.44 -8.78 -7.45
CA ALA A 121 -15.82 -9.44 -6.21
C ALA A 121 -15.35 -8.63 -5.01
N GLN A 122 -16.25 -8.36 -4.08
CA GLN A 122 -15.95 -7.74 -2.80
C GLN A 122 -15.88 -8.82 -1.72
N THR A 123 -14.74 -8.92 -1.04
CA THR A 123 -14.54 -9.83 0.07
C THR A 123 -15.40 -9.41 1.28
N PRO A 124 -15.98 -10.38 2.00
CA PRO A 124 -16.75 -10.08 3.20
C PRO A 124 -15.82 -9.59 4.30
N SER A 125 -16.32 -8.72 5.15
CA SER A 125 -15.65 -8.28 6.37
C SER A 125 -16.67 -8.06 7.47
N THR A 126 -16.73 -8.98 8.42
CA THR A 126 -17.58 -8.84 9.62
C THR A 126 -17.23 -7.55 10.38
N PHE A 127 -15.94 -7.25 10.48
CA PHE A 127 -15.43 -6.04 11.14
C PHE A 127 -15.93 -4.75 10.48
N ARG A 128 -15.97 -4.71 9.14
CA ARG A 128 -16.51 -3.55 8.39
C ARG A 128 -18.00 -3.66 8.11
N ARG A 129 -18.67 -4.69 8.62
CA ARG A 129 -20.06 -5.05 8.28
C ARG A 129 -20.31 -5.09 6.77
N ARG A 130 -19.31 -5.54 6.02
CA ARG A 130 -19.38 -5.66 4.56
C ARG A 130 -19.73 -7.10 4.20
N PRO A 131 -20.88 -7.36 3.56
CA PRO A 131 -21.16 -8.69 3.02
C PRO A 131 -20.26 -8.97 1.82
N PHE A 132 -20.18 -10.25 1.45
CA PHE A 132 -19.66 -10.63 0.13
C PHE A 132 -20.61 -10.09 -0.94
N ARG A 133 -20.05 -9.56 -2.02
CA ARG A 133 -20.81 -9.12 -3.19
C ARG A 133 -20.03 -9.45 -4.44
N GLU A 134 -20.74 -9.83 -5.49
CA GLU A 134 -20.17 -10.02 -6.81
C GLU A 134 -21.03 -9.29 -7.83
N TRP A 135 -20.38 -8.75 -8.86
CA TRP A 135 -21.05 -8.11 -9.98
C TRP A 135 -20.16 -8.15 -11.21
N ARG A 136 -20.76 -7.91 -12.37
CA ARG A 136 -20.06 -7.82 -13.65
C ARG A 136 -20.13 -6.40 -14.17
N VAL A 137 -19.06 -5.95 -14.82
CA VAL A 137 -19.01 -4.65 -15.50
C VAL A 137 -18.62 -4.92 -16.94
N THR A 138 -19.53 -4.66 -17.87
CA THR A 138 -19.24 -4.78 -19.31
C THR A 138 -18.61 -3.47 -19.79
N LEU A 139 -17.38 -3.58 -20.30
CA LEU A 139 -16.65 -2.46 -20.88
C LEU A 139 -17.21 -2.11 -22.27
N PRO A 140 -17.09 -0.84 -22.69
CA PRO A 140 -17.61 -0.40 -23.98
C PRO A 140 -16.90 -1.06 -25.18
N SER A 141 -15.65 -1.50 -25.02
CA SER A 141 -14.85 -2.06 -26.12
C SER A 141 -13.92 -3.21 -25.69
N ALA A 142 -13.73 -4.15 -26.62
CA ALA A 142 -13.05 -5.44 -26.38
C ALA A 142 -11.54 -5.47 -26.69
N PRO A 143 -10.84 -4.35 -26.86
CA PRO A 143 -9.46 -4.34 -26.40
C PRO A 143 -9.17 -3.16 -25.49
N THR A 144 -9.80 -3.16 -24.30
CA THR A 144 -9.17 -2.50 -23.16
C THR A 144 -7.79 -3.13 -22.96
N LEU A 145 -6.75 -2.33 -22.79
CA LEU A 145 -5.38 -2.82 -22.59
C LEU A 145 -5.04 -2.87 -21.10
N TYR A 146 -5.42 -1.83 -20.37
CA TYR A 146 -5.08 -1.66 -18.96
C TYR A 146 -6.29 -1.17 -18.17
N LEU A 147 -6.32 -1.55 -16.90
CA LEU A 147 -7.35 -1.13 -15.97
C LEU A 147 -6.72 -0.71 -14.64
N ALA A 148 -7.28 0.30 -14.03
CA ALA A 148 -7.05 0.64 -12.64
C ALA A 148 -8.40 0.98 -12.01
N PHE A 149 -8.57 0.68 -10.73
CA PHE A 149 -9.77 1.10 -10.03
C PHE A 149 -9.45 1.68 -8.65
N ASP A 150 -10.36 2.48 -8.12
CA ASP A 150 -10.36 3.00 -6.76
C ASP A 150 -11.75 2.76 -6.15
N PRO A 151 -11.90 1.72 -5.31
CA PRO A 151 -13.19 1.35 -4.75
C PRO A 151 -13.72 2.39 -3.76
N TYR A 152 -12.87 3.30 -3.26
CA TYR A 152 -13.29 4.35 -2.31
C TYR A 152 -13.96 5.54 -3.01
N ARG A 153 -13.73 5.68 -4.31
CA ARG A 153 -14.33 6.72 -5.16
C ARG A 153 -15.32 6.17 -6.17
N ASP A 154 -15.59 4.88 -6.11
CA ASP A 154 -16.35 4.17 -7.14
C ASP A 154 -15.84 4.47 -8.56
N MET A 155 -14.50 4.48 -8.70
CA MET A 155 -13.84 4.92 -9.93
C MET A 155 -13.17 3.73 -10.61
N LEU A 156 -13.49 3.51 -11.88
CA LEU A 156 -12.83 2.59 -12.77
C LEU A 156 -12.20 3.40 -13.91
N VAL A 157 -10.91 3.20 -14.14
CA VAL A 157 -10.15 3.82 -15.22
C VAL A 157 -9.73 2.71 -16.17
N THR A 158 -10.20 2.78 -17.40
CA THR A 158 -9.78 1.90 -18.49
C THR A 158 -8.94 2.67 -19.49
N VAL A 159 -7.99 1.98 -20.09
CA VAL A 159 -7.22 2.50 -21.22
C VAL A 159 -7.47 1.58 -22.39
N GLU A 160 -8.16 2.10 -23.40
CA GLU A 160 -8.56 1.37 -24.59
C GLU A 160 -7.59 1.66 -25.74
N ARG A 161 -7.26 0.63 -26.51
CA ARG A 161 -6.59 0.82 -27.80
C ARG A 161 -7.65 1.11 -28.85
N SER A 162 -7.71 2.33 -29.38
CA SER A 162 -8.46 2.53 -30.63
C SER A 162 -7.54 2.34 -31.84
N PRO A 163 -8.05 1.79 -32.95
CA PRO A 163 -7.39 1.90 -34.25
C PRO A 163 -7.36 3.37 -34.68
N GLY A 164 -6.31 4.09 -34.27
CA GLY A 164 -6.07 5.49 -34.61
C GLY A 164 -5.83 6.44 -33.42
N SER A 165 -6.20 6.08 -32.19
CA SER A 165 -6.00 6.89 -30.96
C SER A 165 -6.46 6.19 -29.67
N SER A 166 -5.63 5.99 -28.62
CA SER A 166 -6.14 5.44 -27.35
C SER A 166 -7.26 6.29 -26.73
N ARG A 167 -8.24 5.66 -26.08
CA ARG A 167 -9.39 6.32 -25.45
C ARG A 167 -9.48 5.91 -23.98
N LEU A 168 -9.77 6.86 -23.09
CA LEU A 168 -10.18 6.57 -21.70
C LEU A 168 -11.71 6.61 -21.65
N THR A 169 -12.34 5.56 -21.13
CA THR A 169 -13.80 5.47 -20.97
C THR A 169 -14.15 5.20 -19.51
N ASP A 170 -15.20 5.84 -18.98
CA ASP A 170 -15.80 5.54 -17.69
C ASP A 170 -16.98 4.57 -17.88
N GLY A 171 -17.18 3.66 -16.92
CA GLY A 171 -18.20 2.61 -16.98
C GLY A 171 -19.58 2.99 -16.41
N THR A 172 -19.82 4.25 -16.02
CA THR A 172 -21.10 4.79 -15.48
C THR A 172 -21.10 6.33 -15.57
N PRO A 173 -22.25 7.04 -15.54
CA PRO A 173 -22.39 8.41 -16.08
C PRO A 173 -21.81 9.49 -15.15
N LEU A 174 -20.49 9.57 -15.05
CA LEU A 174 -19.79 10.66 -14.39
C LEU A 174 -18.62 11.15 -15.25
N ARG A 175 -18.98 11.70 -16.41
CA ARG A 175 -18.29 12.83 -17.08
C ARG A 175 -16.78 12.62 -17.29
N VAL A 176 -16.40 11.72 -18.19
CA VAL A 176 -15.10 11.81 -18.90
C VAL A 176 -15.02 13.18 -19.57
N THR A 177 -14.11 14.04 -19.11
CA THR A 177 -13.92 15.37 -19.68
C THR A 177 -12.82 15.42 -20.74
N ASN A 178 -11.78 14.58 -20.66
CA ASN A 178 -10.61 14.73 -21.53
C ASN A 178 -10.20 13.44 -22.25
N ARG A 179 -10.14 13.52 -23.58
CA ARG A 179 -9.48 12.56 -24.45
C ARG A 179 -7.98 12.82 -24.39
N ILE A 180 -7.20 11.80 -24.03
CA ILE A 180 -5.74 11.85 -24.09
C ILE A 180 -5.34 11.04 -25.32
N ASP A 181 -4.93 11.72 -26.39
CA ASP A 181 -4.36 11.03 -27.53
C ASP A 181 -2.95 10.56 -27.14
N PRO A 182 -2.69 9.24 -27.18
CA PRO A 182 -1.38 8.71 -26.85
C PRO A 182 -0.36 9.14 -27.92
N PRO A 183 0.95 9.14 -27.59
CA PRO A 183 1.96 9.27 -28.62
C PRO A 183 1.80 8.12 -29.65
N LYS A 184 1.94 8.45 -30.94
CA LYS A 184 1.96 7.43 -32.00
C LYS A 184 3.11 6.48 -31.69
N GLU A 185 2.85 5.17 -31.58
CA GLU A 185 3.83 4.08 -31.30
C GLU A 185 4.12 3.71 -29.83
N THR A 186 3.24 4.03 -28.87
CA THR A 186 3.42 3.57 -27.48
C THR A 186 2.69 2.26 -27.16
N ILE A 187 3.38 1.35 -26.49
CA ILE A 187 2.80 0.26 -25.71
C ILE A 187 2.60 0.80 -24.30
N HIS A 188 1.39 0.70 -23.75
CA HIS A 188 1.15 1.08 -22.37
C HIS A 188 1.71 -0.01 -21.45
N GLU A 189 2.15 0.32 -20.24
CA GLU A 189 2.65 -0.70 -19.30
C GLU A 189 1.88 -0.74 -17.98
N LYS A 190 1.38 0.42 -17.51
CA LYS A 190 0.74 0.52 -16.20
C LYS A 190 -0.22 1.70 -16.13
N VAL A 191 -1.35 1.49 -15.47
CA VAL A 191 -2.28 2.54 -15.05
C VAL A 191 -2.42 2.46 -13.53
N SER A 192 -2.37 3.61 -12.85
CA SER A 192 -2.56 3.68 -11.40
C SER A 192 -3.42 4.90 -11.04
N ILE A 193 -4.07 4.81 -9.89
CA ILE A 193 -4.93 5.85 -9.33
C ILE A 193 -4.42 6.12 -7.92
N TYR A 194 -4.13 7.38 -7.62
CA TYR A 194 -3.79 7.81 -6.28
C TYR A 194 -4.41 9.17 -5.98
N GLY A 195 -5.45 9.18 -5.15
CA GLY A 195 -6.11 10.45 -4.82
C GLY A 195 -6.85 11.03 -6.03
N ARG A 196 -6.52 12.29 -6.29
CA ARG A 196 -6.97 13.04 -7.47
C ARG A 196 -6.12 12.78 -8.72
N TYR A 197 -5.09 11.93 -8.62
CA TYR A 197 -4.18 11.67 -9.72
C TYR A 197 -4.46 10.32 -10.38
N VAL A 198 -4.45 10.32 -11.71
CA VAL A 198 -4.32 9.13 -12.55
C VAL A 198 -2.95 9.16 -13.18
N THR A 199 -2.28 8.02 -13.23
CA THR A 199 -0.97 7.90 -13.86
C THR A 199 -0.95 6.86 -14.94
N LEU A 200 -0.21 7.19 -16.00
CA LEU A 200 -0.06 6.41 -17.20
C LEU A 200 1.43 6.21 -17.44
N GLU A 201 1.86 4.95 -17.45
CA GLU A 201 3.21 4.56 -17.88
C GLU A 201 3.13 4.08 -19.33
N TRP A 202 3.88 4.78 -20.17
CA TRP A 202 4.04 4.52 -21.59
C TRP A 202 5.40 3.91 -21.84
N SER A 203 5.52 3.07 -22.85
CA SER A 203 6.76 2.50 -23.34
C SER A 203 6.77 2.63 -24.86
N SER A 204 7.81 3.27 -25.40
CA SER A 204 7.98 3.38 -26.84
C SER A 204 8.30 2.00 -27.41
N ALA A 205 7.51 1.55 -28.39
CA ALA A 205 7.75 0.25 -29.02
C ALA A 205 9.11 0.19 -29.75
N SER A 206 9.58 1.33 -30.26
CA SER A 206 10.81 1.43 -31.05
C SER A 206 12.06 1.62 -30.20
N THR A 207 11.99 2.38 -29.11
CA THR A 207 13.16 2.70 -28.28
C THR A 207 13.19 1.96 -26.94
N GLY A 208 12.06 1.43 -26.50
CA GLY A 208 11.88 0.92 -25.14
C GLY A 208 11.90 2.02 -24.07
N ASP A 209 11.96 3.30 -24.46
CA ASP A 209 11.93 4.40 -23.51
C ASP A 209 10.56 4.49 -22.86
N LYS A 210 10.56 4.59 -21.53
CA LYS A 210 9.33 4.76 -20.77
C LYS A 210 9.08 6.22 -20.41
N LYS A 211 7.82 6.61 -20.47
CA LYS A 211 7.35 7.93 -20.06
C LYS A 211 6.30 7.75 -18.98
N LEU A 212 6.43 8.51 -17.88
CA LEU A 212 5.40 8.61 -16.86
C LEU A 212 4.62 9.90 -17.07
N GLU A 213 3.31 9.78 -17.23
CA GLU A 213 2.40 10.92 -17.21
C GLU A 213 1.49 10.84 -16.00
N VAL A 214 1.22 12.01 -15.41
CA VAL A 214 0.36 12.14 -14.25
C VAL A 214 -0.68 13.20 -14.57
N TRP A 215 -1.93 12.88 -14.29
CA TRP A 215 -3.08 13.68 -14.65
C TRP A 215 -3.92 13.92 -13.41
N GLU A 216 -4.35 15.15 -13.17
CA GLU A 216 -5.39 15.41 -12.18
C GLU A 216 -6.74 15.11 -12.82
N TRP A 217 -7.29 13.92 -12.56
CA TRP A 217 -8.45 13.41 -13.32
C TRP A 217 -9.71 14.26 -13.16
N GLN A 218 -9.82 15.01 -12.06
CA GLN A 218 -10.96 15.90 -11.79
C GLN A 218 -10.98 17.12 -12.71
N THR A 219 -9.79 17.67 -13.00
CA THR A 219 -9.63 18.85 -13.87
C THR A 219 -9.28 18.44 -15.30
N GLY A 220 -8.80 17.20 -15.46
CA GLY A 220 -8.28 16.64 -16.68
C GLY A 220 -6.96 17.28 -17.15
N TYR A 221 -6.33 18.13 -16.34
CA TYR A 221 -5.05 18.75 -16.68
C TYR A 221 -3.88 17.80 -16.37
N PRO A 222 -2.85 17.75 -17.24
CA PRO A 222 -1.63 17.03 -16.92
C PRO A 222 -0.91 17.79 -15.80
N VAL A 223 -0.46 17.05 -14.80
CA VAL A 223 0.57 17.54 -13.89
C VAL A 223 1.85 17.59 -14.71
N VAL A 224 2.36 18.78 -14.98
CA VAL A 224 3.49 18.96 -15.92
C VAL A 224 4.73 18.24 -15.38
N PHE A 225 5.09 17.13 -16.02
CA PHE A 225 6.39 16.50 -15.86
C PHE A 225 7.38 17.08 -16.86
N PRO A 226 8.64 17.31 -16.46
CA PRO A 226 9.73 17.49 -17.41
C PRO A 226 9.92 16.27 -18.30
N ASP A 227 10.25 16.52 -19.55
CA ASP A 227 10.80 15.49 -20.46
C ASP A 227 12.14 14.91 -19.96
N SER A 228 12.84 15.60 -19.06
CA SER A 228 14.17 15.21 -18.56
C SER A 228 14.15 14.13 -17.47
N VAL A 229 13.02 13.87 -16.81
CA VAL A 229 12.93 12.71 -15.92
C VAL A 229 12.53 11.57 -16.82
N ASN A 230 13.54 10.95 -17.43
CA ASN A 230 13.39 9.71 -18.17
C ASN A 230 13.05 8.63 -17.13
N VAL A 231 11.78 8.58 -16.70
CA VAL A 231 11.26 7.60 -15.76
C VAL A 231 11.20 6.27 -16.51
N LYS A 232 12.36 5.68 -16.80
CA LYS A 232 12.51 4.36 -17.45
C LYS A 232 12.05 3.22 -16.55
N SER A 233 11.33 3.51 -15.47
CA SER A 233 11.33 2.68 -14.29
C SER A 233 10.01 2.71 -13.56
N PRO A 234 9.66 1.62 -12.86
CA PRO A 234 8.44 1.52 -12.10
C PRO A 234 8.32 2.67 -11.10
N PHE A 235 7.08 3.05 -10.80
CA PHE A 235 6.79 4.09 -9.83
C PHE A 235 5.65 3.70 -8.88
N VAL A 236 5.59 4.44 -7.77
CA VAL A 236 4.45 4.47 -6.86
C VAL A 236 4.35 5.81 -6.13
N PHE A 237 3.13 6.23 -5.76
CA PHE A 237 2.95 7.42 -4.93
C PHE A 237 3.28 7.13 -3.46
N LEU A 238 4.15 7.96 -2.88
CA LEU A 238 4.39 8.01 -1.42
C LEU A 238 3.39 8.94 -0.72
N SER A 239 3.00 10.01 -1.40
CA SER A 239 2.01 11.00 -0.94
C SER A 239 1.44 11.76 -2.15
N HIS A 240 0.53 12.72 -1.92
CA HIS A 240 0.06 13.62 -2.98
C HIS A 240 1.16 14.49 -3.62
N ARG A 241 2.32 14.61 -2.95
CA ARG A 241 3.44 15.43 -3.38
C ARG A 241 4.62 14.62 -3.92
N TYR A 242 4.78 13.38 -3.49
CA TYR A 242 6.00 12.61 -3.75
C TYR A 242 5.70 11.29 -4.44
N ILE A 243 6.42 11.03 -5.53
CA ILE A 243 6.47 9.75 -6.23
C ILE A 243 7.83 9.11 -5.96
N LEU A 244 7.84 7.79 -5.72
CA LEU A 244 9.04 6.98 -5.72
C LEU A 244 9.18 6.32 -7.08
N THR A 245 10.34 6.46 -7.72
CA THR A 245 10.69 5.71 -8.93
C THR A 245 11.90 4.81 -8.66
N GLY A 246 12.02 3.73 -9.43
CA GLY A 246 13.24 2.94 -9.48
C GLY A 246 14.21 3.49 -10.53
N GLU A 247 15.44 2.99 -10.53
CA GLU A 247 16.33 3.00 -11.69
C GLU A 247 17.39 1.90 -11.49
N VAL A 248 17.84 1.27 -12.57
CA VAL A 248 18.99 0.36 -12.51
C VAL A 248 20.08 0.87 -13.43
N ASN A 249 21.23 1.23 -12.85
CA ASN A 249 22.39 1.69 -13.61
C ASN A 249 23.36 0.54 -13.87
N MET A 250 23.36 0.04 -15.10
CA MET A 250 24.23 -1.08 -15.49
C MET A 250 25.67 -0.67 -15.80
N TYR A 251 25.91 0.58 -16.20
CA TYR A 251 27.18 1.00 -16.78
C TYR A 251 28.28 1.26 -15.74
N TYR A 252 27.94 1.97 -14.66
CA TYR A 252 28.99 2.51 -13.78
C TYR A 252 29.13 1.76 -12.45
N ASN A 253 28.05 1.17 -11.93
CA ASN A 253 28.05 0.65 -10.56
C ASN A 253 27.19 -0.60 -10.32
N ARG A 254 26.47 -1.09 -11.34
CA ARG A 254 25.50 -2.20 -11.22
C ARG A 254 24.62 -2.07 -9.98
N CYS A 255 24.18 -0.85 -9.71
CA CYS A 255 23.37 -0.53 -8.54
C CYS A 255 21.96 -0.15 -8.99
N ALA A 256 20.99 -0.67 -8.24
CA ALA A 256 19.64 -0.14 -8.28
C ALA A 256 19.55 1.05 -7.32
N GLU A 257 18.82 2.07 -7.74
CA GLU A 257 18.59 3.27 -6.94
C GLU A 257 17.08 3.55 -6.91
N LEU A 258 16.63 4.20 -5.85
CA LEU A 258 15.29 4.73 -5.75
C LEU A 258 15.36 6.25 -5.74
N ASN A 259 14.53 6.89 -6.55
CA ASN A 259 14.47 8.33 -6.66
C ASN A 259 13.14 8.81 -6.09
N ILE A 260 13.18 9.78 -5.18
CA ILE A 260 11.97 10.46 -4.71
C ILE A 260 11.84 11.75 -5.51
N VAL A 261 10.72 11.89 -6.21
CA VAL A 261 10.41 13.04 -7.08
C VAL A 261 9.30 13.85 -6.46
N ASP A 262 9.46 15.17 -6.38
CA ASP A 262 8.42 16.11 -5.98
C ASP A 262 7.60 16.54 -7.19
N VAL A 263 6.32 16.16 -7.23
CA VAL A 263 5.43 16.41 -8.38
C VAL A 263 4.93 17.84 -8.47
N HIS A 264 5.15 18.65 -7.42
CA HIS A 264 4.66 20.04 -7.35
C HIS A 264 5.75 21.08 -7.64
N THR A 265 7.01 20.67 -7.73
CA THR A 265 8.12 21.61 -7.95
C THR A 265 8.42 21.72 -9.44
N SER A 266 8.21 22.91 -10.02
CA SER A 266 8.50 23.22 -11.43
C SER A 266 9.98 23.06 -11.81
N SER A 267 10.88 23.07 -10.82
CA SER A 267 12.32 22.84 -10.98
C SER A 267 12.75 21.38 -10.87
N LYS A 268 11.81 20.42 -10.82
CA LYS A 268 12.06 19.09 -11.39
C LYS A 268 13.21 18.32 -10.71
N THR A 269 13.36 18.52 -9.42
CA THR A 269 14.47 17.93 -8.68
C THR A 269 14.02 16.60 -8.11
N ILE A 270 14.72 15.52 -8.48
CA ILE A 270 14.82 14.36 -7.58
C ILE A 270 15.26 14.94 -6.23
N VAL A 271 14.36 14.87 -5.24
CA VAL A 271 14.60 15.48 -3.92
C VAL A 271 15.47 14.59 -3.05
N CYS A 272 15.55 13.30 -3.38
CA CYS A 272 16.35 12.34 -2.68
C CYS A 272 16.69 11.15 -3.58
N HIS A 273 17.96 10.75 -3.58
CA HIS A 273 18.46 9.54 -4.23
C HIS A 273 18.84 8.52 -3.16
N LEU A 274 18.29 7.31 -3.25
CA LEU A 274 18.41 6.26 -2.25
C LEU A 274 19.04 5.02 -2.90
N LYS A 275 20.30 4.75 -2.59
CA LYS A 275 20.99 3.57 -3.13
C LYS A 275 20.50 2.29 -2.47
N LEU A 276 20.19 1.27 -3.27
CA LEU A 276 19.92 -0.08 -2.80
C LEU A 276 21.24 -0.87 -2.64
N PRO A 277 21.23 -2.00 -1.91
CA PRO A 277 22.38 -2.88 -1.83
C PRO A 277 22.83 -3.37 -3.21
N ARG A 278 24.13 -3.58 -3.35
CA ARG A 278 24.69 -4.21 -4.55
C ARG A 278 24.37 -5.70 -4.57
N PHE A 279 24.18 -6.26 -5.75
CA PHE A 279 24.15 -7.70 -5.92
C PHE A 279 25.51 -8.31 -5.55
N ALA A 280 25.48 -9.41 -4.82
CA ALA A 280 26.70 -10.09 -4.37
C ALA A 280 27.45 -10.76 -5.54
N ARG A 281 26.72 -11.16 -6.59
CA ARG A 281 27.30 -11.81 -7.77
C ARG A 281 27.52 -10.81 -8.90
N SER A 282 28.62 -11.00 -9.62
CA SER A 282 28.85 -10.32 -10.90
C SER A 282 27.76 -10.76 -11.86
N ILE A 283 26.74 -9.92 -12.05
CA ILE A 283 25.73 -10.08 -13.09
C ILE A 283 26.44 -9.88 -14.43
N SER A 284 27.01 -10.94 -14.99
CA SER A 284 27.87 -10.84 -16.18
C SER A 284 27.08 -10.74 -17.49
N SER A 285 25.76 -10.94 -17.50
CA SER A 285 25.00 -11.00 -18.76
C SER A 285 23.49 -10.75 -18.69
N TRP A 286 22.94 -10.27 -17.57
CA TRP A 286 21.48 -10.19 -17.40
C TRP A 286 21.02 -8.75 -17.24
N ASP A 287 19.83 -8.44 -17.77
CA ASP A 287 19.14 -7.15 -17.71
C ASP A 287 18.39 -7.06 -16.36
N PRO A 288 18.99 -6.51 -15.28
CA PRO A 288 18.31 -6.39 -13.99
C PRO A 288 17.03 -5.56 -14.10
N ARG A 289 15.96 -6.07 -13.52
CA ARG A 289 14.66 -5.43 -13.47
C ARG A 289 14.37 -4.95 -12.07
N ILE A 290 13.79 -3.76 -11.98
CA ILE A 290 13.21 -3.25 -10.74
C ILE A 290 11.70 -3.16 -10.93
N HIS A 291 10.95 -3.56 -9.92
CA HIS A 291 9.52 -3.41 -9.81
C HIS A 291 9.18 -2.71 -8.51
N ILE A 292 8.22 -1.77 -8.55
CA ILE A 292 7.76 -1.04 -7.37
C ILE A 292 6.25 -1.16 -7.29
N SER A 293 5.78 -1.54 -6.11
CA SER A 293 4.36 -1.64 -5.78
C SER A 293 4.11 -1.14 -4.36
N ALA A 294 2.97 -0.54 -4.13
CA ALA A 294 2.49 -0.20 -2.80
C ALA A 294 0.96 -0.21 -2.83
N ASP A 295 0.38 0.00 -1.67
CA ASP A 295 -1.05 0.29 -1.58
C ASP A 295 -1.35 1.66 -2.21
N ASP A 296 -2.13 1.66 -3.29
CA ASP A 296 -2.51 2.86 -4.03
C ASP A 296 -3.66 3.65 -3.38
N ARG A 297 -4.12 3.24 -2.18
CA ARG A 297 -5.17 3.98 -1.48
C ARG A 297 -4.80 5.44 -1.24
N PRO A 298 -5.71 6.38 -1.53
CA PRO A 298 -5.50 7.77 -1.19
C PRO A 298 -5.37 7.94 0.33
N SER A 299 -4.54 8.89 0.76
CA SER A 299 -4.47 9.24 2.19
C SER A 299 -5.80 9.81 2.68
N GLN A 300 -6.59 10.46 1.82
CA GLN A 300 -7.94 10.92 2.15
C GLN A 300 -8.94 9.79 1.90
N LEU A 301 -9.25 9.04 2.97
CA LEU A 301 -10.33 8.08 2.94
C LEU A 301 -11.66 8.83 3.14
N THR A 302 -12.58 8.65 2.20
CA THR A 302 -14.00 8.84 2.44
C THR A 302 -14.46 7.73 3.37
N THR A 303 -15.07 8.07 4.51
CA THR A 303 -15.71 7.09 5.37
C THR A 303 -16.86 6.46 4.59
N THR A 304 -16.82 5.14 4.38
CA THR A 304 -17.98 4.47 3.79
C THR A 304 -19.09 4.45 4.85
N PRO A 305 -20.34 4.80 4.52
CA PRO A 305 -21.45 4.67 5.44
C PRO A 305 -21.48 3.26 6.07
N GLY A 306 -21.53 3.20 7.40
CA GLY A 306 -21.58 1.95 8.16
C GLY A 306 -20.22 1.34 8.54
N GLU A 307 -19.09 1.91 8.09
CA GLU A 307 -17.78 1.54 8.66
C GLU A 307 -17.67 2.07 10.09
N VAL A 308 -17.38 1.19 11.03
CA VAL A 308 -17.14 1.52 12.45
C VAL A 308 -15.78 2.20 12.61
N PHE A 309 -14.77 1.64 11.95
CA PHE A 309 -13.40 2.11 12.03
C PHE A 309 -12.80 2.20 10.63
N VAL A 310 -12.00 3.24 10.41
CA VAL A 310 -11.27 3.45 9.15
C VAL A 310 -9.77 3.46 9.42
N THR A 311 -8.98 3.02 8.44
CA THR A 311 -7.52 3.18 8.53
C THR A 311 -7.21 4.67 8.69
N SER A 312 -6.31 5.01 9.61
CA SER A 312 -5.99 6.41 9.87
C SER A 312 -5.39 7.06 8.62
N SER A 313 -6.06 8.06 8.05
CA SER A 313 -5.51 8.91 6.97
C SER A 313 -4.21 9.60 7.37
N ARG A 314 -4.06 9.89 8.67
CA ARG A 314 -2.86 10.48 9.27
C ARG A 314 -1.70 9.50 9.34
N SER A 315 -2.00 8.19 9.37
CA SER A 315 -0.98 7.20 9.17
C SER A 315 -0.62 7.16 7.70
N ARG A 316 0.37 7.97 7.36
CA ARG A 316 0.97 7.94 6.02
C ARG A 316 1.71 6.63 5.79
N ASP A 317 1.80 5.76 6.79
CA ASP A 317 2.51 4.49 6.80
C ASP A 317 1.76 3.44 6.01
N LYS A 318 2.30 3.17 4.83
CA LYS A 318 2.03 1.99 4.04
C LYS A 318 3.36 1.34 3.67
N VAL A 319 3.33 0.05 3.36
CA VAL A 319 4.49 -0.66 2.85
C VAL A 319 4.64 -0.37 1.37
N VAL A 320 5.85 -0.03 0.97
CA VAL A 320 6.32 -0.04 -0.41
C VAL A 320 7.15 -1.30 -0.57
N ARG A 321 6.75 -2.13 -1.54
CA ARG A 321 7.54 -3.27 -2.00
C ARG A 321 8.35 -2.85 -3.20
N VAL A 322 9.65 -3.03 -3.10
CA VAL A 322 10.58 -2.94 -4.22
C VAL A 322 11.10 -4.34 -4.48
N THR A 323 10.89 -4.84 -5.69
CA THR A 323 11.47 -6.10 -6.14
C THR A 323 12.59 -5.79 -7.09
N LEU A 324 13.74 -6.40 -6.86
CA LEU A 324 14.91 -6.31 -7.71
C LEU A 324 15.23 -7.73 -8.21
N GLU A 325 15.21 -7.92 -9.52
CA GLU A 325 15.38 -9.21 -10.19
C GLU A 325 16.60 -9.15 -11.10
N ALA A 326 17.49 -10.15 -11.00
CA ALA A 326 18.63 -10.31 -11.89
C ALA A 326 18.87 -11.81 -12.12
N GLY A 327 18.35 -12.33 -13.23
CA GLY A 327 18.30 -13.77 -13.49
C GLY A 327 17.48 -14.51 -12.43
N ASP A 328 18.09 -15.50 -11.80
CA ASP A 328 17.44 -16.30 -10.75
C ASP A 328 17.48 -15.63 -9.37
N GLU A 329 18.20 -14.51 -9.24
CA GLU A 329 18.25 -13.75 -7.99
C GLU A 329 17.10 -12.75 -7.92
N ARG A 330 16.29 -12.88 -6.88
CA ARG A 330 15.20 -11.95 -6.54
C ARG A 330 15.36 -11.45 -5.12
N MET A 331 15.46 -10.14 -4.98
CA MET A 331 15.47 -9.44 -3.69
C MET A 331 14.19 -8.62 -3.54
N GLU A 332 13.51 -8.78 -2.42
CA GLU A 332 12.32 -8.02 -2.10
C GLU A 332 12.56 -7.15 -0.88
N PHE A 333 12.42 -5.84 -1.06
CA PHE A 333 12.55 -4.84 -0.03
C PHE A 333 11.16 -4.35 0.35
N TYR A 334 10.85 -4.41 1.64
CA TYR A 334 9.62 -3.90 2.21
C TYR A 334 9.93 -2.72 3.11
N ILE A 335 9.53 -1.52 2.65
CA ILE A 335 9.93 -0.24 3.22
C ILE A 335 8.67 0.52 3.62
N LEU A 336 8.60 1.05 4.84
CA LEU A 336 7.51 1.96 5.22
C LEU A 336 7.66 3.31 4.51
N THR A 337 6.55 3.86 4.02
CA THR A 337 6.51 5.19 3.40
C THR A 337 6.99 6.31 4.32
N SER A 338 6.77 6.26 5.64
CA SER A 338 7.36 7.27 6.55
C SER A 338 8.88 7.28 6.51
N THR A 339 9.51 6.12 6.40
CA THR A 339 10.97 6.02 6.23
C THR A 339 11.39 6.79 4.98
N LEU A 340 10.73 6.57 3.84
CA LEU A 340 11.05 7.23 2.58
C LEU A 340 10.76 8.74 2.65
N LEU A 341 9.61 9.12 3.20
CA LEU A 341 9.18 10.52 3.34
C LEU A 341 10.06 11.33 4.30
N LYS A 342 10.65 10.68 5.32
CA LYS A 342 11.64 11.30 6.20
C LYS A 342 12.83 11.84 5.39
N TRP A 343 13.32 11.06 4.43
CA TRP A 343 14.46 11.44 3.59
C TRP A 343 14.07 12.41 2.48
N ALA A 344 12.85 12.33 1.96
CA ALA A 344 12.31 13.30 0.99
C ALA A 344 12.39 14.76 1.51
N GLY A 345 12.21 14.96 2.82
CA GLY A 345 12.30 16.28 3.46
C GLY A 345 13.72 16.81 3.65
N GLN A 346 14.76 15.96 3.52
CA GLN A 346 16.14 16.30 3.90
C GLN A 346 17.03 16.79 2.76
N ARG A 347 16.51 16.94 1.53
CA ARG A 347 17.21 17.44 0.32
C ARG A 347 18.72 17.18 0.36
N SER A 348 19.09 15.91 0.34
CA SER A 348 20.48 15.46 0.41
C SER A 348 20.89 14.84 -0.93
N GLY A 349 22.20 14.84 -1.20
CA GLY A 349 22.76 14.04 -2.29
C GLY A 349 22.50 12.53 -2.10
N PRO A 350 23.10 11.68 -2.96
CA PRO A 350 22.88 10.24 -2.91
C PRO A 350 23.17 9.61 -1.55
N LEU A 351 22.14 8.99 -0.96
CA LEU A 351 22.22 8.31 0.33
C LEU A 351 22.58 6.84 0.13
N LYS A 352 23.64 6.41 0.82
CA LYS A 352 24.06 5.00 0.85
C LYS A 352 23.07 4.16 1.67
N TRP A 353 22.91 2.89 1.29
CA TRP A 353 21.98 1.95 1.90
C TRP A 353 22.09 1.86 3.43
N GLU A 354 23.31 1.88 3.95
CA GLU A 354 23.63 1.75 5.38
C GLU A 354 23.02 2.89 6.21
N ASN A 355 22.85 4.07 5.59
CA ASN A 355 22.36 5.27 6.28
C ASN A 355 20.84 5.31 6.38
N TRP A 356 20.13 4.77 5.38
CA TRP A 356 18.68 4.95 5.26
C TRP A 356 17.89 3.64 5.36
N GLY A 357 18.41 2.56 4.76
CA GLY A 357 17.65 1.34 4.46
C GLY A 357 17.89 0.20 5.44
N ALA A 358 19.13 -0.04 5.85
CA ALA A 358 19.53 -1.27 6.58
C ALA A 358 18.71 -1.57 7.85
N LYS A 359 18.33 -0.54 8.62
CA LYS A 359 17.53 -0.69 9.85
C LYS A 359 16.02 -0.55 9.63
N ASN A 360 15.61 0.01 8.50
CA ASN A 360 14.23 0.46 8.25
C ASN A 360 13.55 -0.29 7.10
N THR A 361 14.19 -1.34 6.60
CA THR A 361 13.71 -2.16 5.48
C THR A 361 13.78 -3.62 5.90
N ARG A 362 12.73 -4.39 5.59
CA ARG A 362 12.85 -5.85 5.62
C ARG A 362 13.27 -6.32 4.24
N LEU A 363 14.31 -7.15 4.21
CA LEU A 363 14.75 -7.84 3.02
C LEU A 363 14.21 -9.28 3.08
N VAL A 364 13.49 -9.68 2.04
CA VAL A 364 13.10 -11.07 1.82
C VAL A 364 13.81 -11.54 0.55
N SER A 365 14.72 -12.49 0.71
CA SER A 365 15.30 -13.18 -0.43
C SER A 365 14.40 -14.35 -0.78
N SER A 366 13.91 -14.38 -2.02
CA SER A 366 13.14 -15.52 -2.52
C SER A 366 13.90 -16.14 -3.68
N LYS A 367 14.16 -17.44 -3.59
CA LYS A 367 14.62 -18.26 -4.73
C LYS A 367 13.45 -18.99 -5.40
N VAL A 368 12.22 -18.67 -5.01
CA VAL A 368 11.06 -19.48 -5.36
C VAL A 368 10.47 -18.98 -6.66
N TYR A 369 10.40 -19.88 -7.63
CA TYR A 369 9.74 -19.69 -8.92
C TYR A 369 8.54 -20.65 -9.02
N PRO A 370 7.36 -20.18 -9.47
CA PRO A 370 7.04 -18.79 -9.79
C PRO A 370 7.00 -17.88 -8.55
N PRO A 371 7.11 -16.56 -8.72
CA PRO A 371 7.00 -15.63 -7.60
C PRO A 371 5.66 -15.77 -6.88
N PRO A 372 5.61 -15.59 -5.54
CA PRO A 372 4.35 -15.46 -4.87
C PRO A 372 3.59 -14.24 -5.42
N THR A 373 2.27 -14.38 -5.56
CA THR A 373 1.42 -13.21 -5.81
C THR A 373 1.39 -12.38 -4.53
N VAL A 374 1.56 -11.07 -4.69
CA VAL A 374 1.67 -10.16 -3.55
C VAL A 374 0.60 -9.09 -3.60
N ALA A 375 -0.19 -9.01 -2.54
CA ALA A 375 -1.08 -7.90 -2.30
C ALA A 375 -0.58 -7.07 -1.11
N ILE A 376 -0.66 -5.75 -1.22
CA ILE A 376 -0.22 -4.82 -0.17
C ILE A 376 -1.42 -4.02 0.31
N TYR A 377 -1.63 -4.02 1.62
CA TYR A 377 -2.72 -3.28 2.25
C TYR A 377 -2.22 -2.53 3.49
N GLY A 378 -2.02 -1.23 3.35
CA GLY A 378 -1.48 -0.38 4.41
C GLY A 378 -0.11 -0.89 4.83
N THR A 379 0.05 -1.26 6.09
CA THR A 379 1.30 -1.82 6.62
C THR A 379 1.43 -3.33 6.41
N ARG A 380 0.54 -3.97 5.67
CA ARG A 380 0.52 -5.43 5.54
C ARG A 380 0.82 -5.89 4.14
N VAL A 381 1.49 -7.04 4.07
CA VAL A 381 1.84 -7.72 2.84
C VAL A 381 1.27 -9.13 2.91
N PHE A 382 0.47 -9.48 1.92
CA PHE A 382 -0.11 -10.80 1.74
C PHE A 382 0.66 -11.48 0.62
N LEU A 383 1.33 -12.59 0.94
CA LEU A 383 2.00 -13.45 -0.02
C LEU A 383 1.16 -14.70 -0.21
N THR A 384 0.85 -15.05 -1.46
CA THR A 384 0.21 -16.33 -1.79
C THR A 384 1.06 -17.10 -2.80
N GLN A 385 1.34 -18.35 -2.46
CA GLN A 385 2.01 -19.32 -3.33
C GLN A 385 1.36 -20.70 -3.19
N HIS A 386 1.37 -21.22 -1.96
CA HIS A 386 0.64 -22.44 -1.57
C HIS A 386 -0.21 -22.21 -0.31
N THR A 387 0.23 -21.28 0.53
CA THR A 387 -0.49 -20.80 1.71
C THR A 387 -0.54 -19.28 1.66
N LEU A 388 -1.56 -18.70 2.28
CA LEU A 388 -1.63 -17.26 2.51
C LEU A 388 -0.74 -16.92 3.71
N THR A 389 0.34 -16.19 3.46
CA THR A 389 1.22 -15.66 4.51
C THR A 389 1.04 -14.15 4.62
N ILE A 390 0.89 -13.65 5.84
CA ILE A 390 0.68 -12.23 6.11
C ILE A 390 1.86 -11.70 6.92
N TYR A 391 2.53 -10.69 6.39
CA TYR A 391 3.53 -9.92 7.10
C TYR A 391 2.92 -8.59 7.51
N ASP A 392 2.86 -8.31 8.81
CA ASP A 392 2.46 -7.01 9.32
C ASP A 392 3.69 -6.19 9.74
N PHE A 393 3.85 -5.03 9.11
CA PHE A 393 4.93 -4.09 9.37
C PHE A 393 4.53 -3.02 10.38
N ASN A 394 3.30 -3.05 10.89
CA ASN A 394 2.85 -2.17 11.95
C ASN A 394 3.63 -2.47 13.25
N GLN A 395 4.42 -1.50 13.71
CA GLN A 395 5.22 -1.64 14.93
C GLN A 395 4.45 -1.29 16.22
N ARG A 396 3.27 -0.67 16.10
CA ARG A 396 2.50 -0.18 17.27
C ARG A 396 2.00 -1.29 18.20
N PRO A 397 1.63 -2.50 17.72
CA PRO A 397 1.37 -3.63 18.60
C PRO A 397 2.55 -3.97 19.51
N ILE A 398 3.78 -3.93 18.98
CA ILE A 398 5.01 -4.21 19.73
C ILE A 398 5.27 -3.11 20.76
N GLU A 399 5.04 -1.84 20.39
CA GLU A 399 5.11 -0.70 21.33
C GLU A 399 4.15 -0.88 22.50
N LEU A 400 2.93 -1.38 22.25
CA LEU A 400 1.94 -1.67 23.29
C LEU A 400 2.38 -2.84 24.18
N GLU A 401 2.88 -3.94 23.60
CA GLU A 401 3.38 -5.10 24.35
C GLU A 401 4.55 -4.69 25.27
N SER A 402 5.49 -3.90 24.74
CA SER A 402 6.59 -3.30 25.54
C SER A 402 6.07 -2.36 26.63
N ALA A 403 4.92 -1.71 26.42
CA ALA A 403 4.28 -0.87 27.42
C ALA A 403 3.48 -1.65 28.49
N GLN A 404 3.16 -2.92 28.25
CA GLN A 404 2.46 -3.77 29.22
C GLN A 404 3.38 -4.26 30.34
N GLY A 405 4.70 -4.27 30.11
CA GLY A 405 5.68 -4.67 31.13
C GLY A 405 5.65 -6.17 31.44
N ASP A 406 5.00 -6.97 30.60
CA ASP A 406 5.19 -8.43 30.66
C ASP A 406 6.67 -8.68 30.40
N ASN A 407 7.33 -9.33 31.37
CA ASN A 407 8.76 -9.62 31.34
C ASN A 407 9.12 -10.15 29.95
N MET A 408 9.86 -9.32 29.21
CA MET A 408 10.21 -9.50 27.80
C MET A 408 11.30 -10.58 27.64
N THR A 409 11.31 -11.60 28.51
CA THR A 409 12.37 -12.59 28.62
C THR A 409 12.27 -13.72 27.58
N ASP A 410 11.21 -13.81 26.75
CA ASP A 410 11.16 -14.93 25.78
C ASP A 410 10.26 -14.74 24.54
N ILE A 411 10.08 -13.51 24.03
CA ILE A 411 9.23 -13.28 22.83
C ILE A 411 9.96 -13.65 21.52
N SER A 412 11.26 -13.97 21.56
CA SER A 412 12.00 -14.41 20.36
C SER A 412 11.65 -15.82 19.87
N SER A 413 10.89 -16.62 20.62
CA SER A 413 10.77 -18.07 20.37
C SER A 413 9.42 -18.58 19.84
N THR A 414 8.33 -17.81 19.91
CA THR A 414 6.97 -18.35 19.61
C THR A 414 6.12 -17.60 18.58
N ARG A 415 6.61 -16.48 18.06
CA ARG A 415 6.05 -15.89 16.83
C ARG A 415 7.18 -15.87 15.79
N PRO A 416 6.94 -16.24 14.51
CA PRO A 416 7.92 -16.10 13.46
C PRO A 416 8.09 -14.62 13.10
N TYR A 417 8.55 -13.80 14.06
CA TYR A 417 9.22 -12.57 13.76
C TYR A 417 10.60 -12.97 13.27
N LEU A 418 10.73 -13.05 11.94
CA LEU A 418 12.02 -13.23 11.28
C LEU A 418 12.96 -12.14 11.78
N SER A 419 13.89 -12.54 12.64
CA SER A 419 15.01 -11.69 13.03
C SER A 419 15.78 -11.31 11.76
N ASN A 420 16.15 -10.04 11.63
CA ASN A 420 17.05 -9.60 10.57
C ASN A 420 18.36 -10.39 10.72
N ARG A 421 18.62 -11.32 9.81
CA ARG A 421 19.94 -11.88 9.56
C ARG A 421 20.32 -11.59 8.12
#